data_AF-A0A7G9BR73-F1
#
_entry.id   AF-A0A7G9BR73-F1
#
_cell.length_a   1.000
_cell.length_b   1.000
_cell.length_c   1.000
_cell.angle_alpha   90.00
_cell.angle_beta   90.00
_cell.angle_gamma   90.00
#
_symmetry.space_group_name_H-M   'P 1'
#
loop_
_entity.id
_entity.type
_entity.pdbx_description
1 polymer ?
#
loop_
_entity_poly.entity_id
_entity_poly.type
_entity_poly.pdbx_seq_one_letter_code
_entity_poly.pdbx_strand_id
1 'polypeptide(L)'
;MKGLRIKQLPGESFIDLEPVDDALETDYLKLEINGWSNNGNMASSILLDLEQTSKLFNYLKDYLEEKRELLEKYRENVKQVELVLRDVYKEARSTKLVTLHHIKNLSSVKAPIVALLAKDLQVPAYEIPMIIENNPLPFALLKKHYRTCWESLLSVPYPMDMEM
;
A
#
# COMPACT_ATOMS: atom_id res chain seq x y z
N MET A 1 21.54 -25.08 -20.12
CA MET A 1 21.32 -24.87 -18.67
C MET A 1 20.40 -23.65 -18.48
N LYS A 2 19.49 -23.61 -17.51
CA LYS A 2 18.75 -22.37 -17.19
C LYS A 2 19.55 -21.57 -16.17
N GLY A 3 19.63 -20.25 -16.31
CA GLY A 3 20.32 -19.36 -15.37
C GLY A 3 19.32 -18.45 -14.68
N LEU A 4 19.45 -18.29 -13.36
CA LEU A 4 18.77 -17.23 -12.62
C LEU A 4 19.82 -16.20 -12.20
N ARG A 5 19.74 -14.98 -12.73
CA ARG A 5 20.62 -13.89 -12.35
C ARG A 5 19.87 -12.88 -11.50
N ILE A 6 20.41 -12.50 -10.35
CA ILE A 6 19.92 -11.38 -9.55
C ILE A 6 20.92 -10.24 -9.73
N LYS A 7 20.52 -9.15 -10.38
CA LYS A 7 21.35 -7.97 -10.62
C LYS A 7 20.92 -6.86 -9.64
N GLN A 8 21.85 -6.38 -8.83
CA GLN A 8 21.68 -5.19 -8.00
C GLN A 8 22.39 -3.99 -8.63
N LEU A 9 21.62 -2.94 -8.91
CA LEU A 9 22.10 -1.61 -9.29
C LEU A 9 21.89 -0.62 -8.13
N PRO A 10 22.58 0.53 -8.09
CA PRO A 10 22.28 1.57 -7.11
C PRO A 10 20.80 1.99 -7.19
N GLY A 11 20.03 1.69 -6.14
CA GLY A 11 18.60 2.03 -6.03
C GLY A 11 17.62 1.00 -6.61
N GLU A 12 18.06 -0.03 -7.33
CA GLU A 12 17.18 -1.01 -7.98
C GLU A 12 17.75 -2.44 -7.93
N SER A 13 16.88 -3.45 -7.84
CA SER A 13 17.24 -4.86 -7.93
C SER A 13 16.29 -5.56 -8.88
N PHE A 14 16.81 -6.34 -9.81
CA PHE A 14 15.99 -7.10 -10.75
C PHE A 14 16.49 -8.54 -10.94
N ILE A 15 15.54 -9.43 -11.24
CA ILE A 15 15.80 -10.83 -11.55
C ILE A 15 15.74 -10.97 -13.07
N ASP A 16 16.80 -11.52 -13.63
CA ASP A 16 16.97 -11.76 -15.05
C ASP A 16 17.02 -13.27 -15.30
N LEU A 17 16.18 -13.74 -16.22
CA LEU A 17 16.01 -15.16 -16.54
C LEU A 17 16.54 -15.38 -17.96
N GLU A 18 17.85 -15.59 -18.08
CA GLU A 18 18.48 -15.88 -19.37
C GLU A 18 18.70 -17.40 -19.54
N PRO A 19 18.38 -17.97 -20.71
CA PRO A 19 18.87 -19.30 -21.06
C PRO A 19 20.41 -19.24 -21.13
N VAL A 20 21.09 -20.15 -20.44
CA VAL A 20 22.55 -20.29 -20.57
C VAL A 20 22.81 -21.31 -21.66
N ASP A 21 23.28 -20.82 -22.80
CA ASP A 21 23.84 -21.63 -23.88
C ASP A 21 25.20 -22.17 -23.40
N ASP A 22 25.20 -23.41 -22.90
CA ASP A 22 26.42 -24.20 -22.76
C ASP A 22 26.08 -25.68 -22.85
N ALA A 23 26.93 -26.40 -23.58
CA ALA A 23 26.82 -27.82 -23.93
C ALA A 23 27.14 -28.79 -22.78
N LEU A 24 26.91 -28.40 -21.53
CA LEU A 24 27.25 -29.17 -20.33
C LEU A 24 26.06 -29.25 -19.35
N GLU A 25 25.75 -30.49 -18.98
CA GLU A 25 24.91 -31.00 -17.89
C GLU A 25 23.54 -30.33 -17.65
N THR A 26 22.48 -31.04 -18.01
CA THR A 26 21.07 -30.62 -17.93
C THR A 26 20.49 -30.57 -16.51
N ASP A 27 21.22 -31.03 -15.51
CA ASP A 27 20.67 -31.40 -14.20
C ASP A 27 20.88 -30.34 -13.11
N TYR A 28 21.54 -29.22 -13.46
CA TYR A 28 21.86 -28.13 -12.54
C TYR A 28 21.26 -26.78 -12.99
N LEU A 29 20.84 -25.97 -12.02
CA LEU A 29 20.45 -24.57 -12.17
C LEU A 29 21.60 -23.67 -11.74
N LYS A 30 22.06 -22.76 -12.61
CA LYS A 30 23.06 -21.76 -12.23
C LYS A 30 22.37 -20.52 -11.65
N LEU A 31 22.65 -20.22 -10.39
CA LEU A 31 22.26 -18.98 -9.72
C LEU A 31 23.44 -18.02 -9.72
N GLU A 32 23.27 -16.80 -10.24
CA GLU A 32 24.29 -15.75 -10.23
C GLU A 32 23.76 -14.53 -9.49
N ILE A 33 24.48 -14.03 -8.49
CA ILE A 33 24.14 -12.84 -7.71
C ILE A 33 25.21 -11.80 -8.01
N ASN A 34 24.79 -10.73 -8.68
CA ASN A 34 25.62 -9.60 -9.04
C ASN A 34 25.33 -8.44 -8.09
N GLY A 35 26.31 -8.11 -7.25
CA GLY A 35 26.26 -6.99 -6.31
C GLY A 35 27.23 -5.88 -6.70
N TRP A 36 26.79 -4.62 -6.55
CA TRP A 36 27.68 -3.47 -6.63
C TRP A 36 28.32 -3.19 -5.27
N SER A 37 29.64 -3.07 -5.25
CA SER A 37 30.41 -2.61 -4.10
C SER A 37 31.24 -1.37 -4.47
N ASN A 38 31.82 -0.69 -3.47
CA ASN A 38 32.77 0.40 -3.71
C ASN A 38 34.00 -0.02 -4.56
N ASN A 39 34.20 -1.33 -4.75
CA ASN A 39 35.29 -1.91 -5.53
C ASN A 39 34.85 -2.41 -6.92
N GLY A 40 33.62 -2.09 -7.35
CA GLY A 40 33.04 -2.50 -8.64
C GLY A 40 32.02 -3.65 -8.52
N ASN A 41 31.67 -4.22 -9.68
CA ASN A 41 30.76 -5.36 -9.80
C ASN A 41 31.38 -6.64 -9.23
N MET A 42 30.72 -7.25 -8.25
CA MET A 42 31.04 -8.58 -7.75
C MET A 42 29.95 -9.56 -8.16
N ALA A 43 30.34 -10.61 -8.87
CA ALA A 43 29.47 -11.71 -9.28
C ALA A 43 29.78 -12.95 -8.43
N SER A 44 28.80 -13.46 -7.69
CA SER A 44 28.88 -14.76 -7.03
C SER A 44 27.98 -15.74 -7.77
N SER A 45 28.45 -16.94 -8.07
CA SER A 45 27.65 -17.96 -8.75
C SER A 45 27.64 -19.28 -8.00
N ILE A 46 26.46 -19.91 -7.93
CA ILE A 46 26.23 -21.20 -7.29
C ILE A 46 25.54 -22.10 -8.32
N LEU A 47 25.95 -23.36 -8.39
CA LEU A 47 25.24 -24.40 -9.13
C LEU A 47 24.35 -25.16 -8.15
N LEU A 48 23.07 -25.23 -8.45
CA LEU A 48 22.07 -25.92 -7.65
C LEU A 48 21.66 -27.21 -8.37
N ASP A 49 21.72 -28.35 -7.69
CA ASP A 49 21.18 -29.60 -8.23
C ASP A 49 19.64 -29.57 -8.30
N LEU A 50 19.04 -30.65 -8.81
CA LEU A 50 17.58 -30.76 -8.94
C LEU A 50 16.84 -30.66 -7.60
N GLU A 51 17.38 -31.24 -6.52
CA GLU A 51 16.75 -31.21 -5.20
C GLU A 51 16.78 -29.79 -4.62
N GLN A 52 17.93 -29.13 -4.70
CA GLN A 52 18.14 -27.76 -4.28
C GLN A 52 17.28 -26.79 -5.10
N THR A 53 17.17 -27.03 -6.41
CA THR A 53 16.29 -26.26 -7.30
C THR A 53 14.82 -26.42 -6.91
N SER A 54 14.38 -27.64 -6.58
CA SER A 54 13.02 -27.91 -6.12
C SER A 54 12.72 -27.20 -4.78
N LYS A 55 13.66 -27.23 -3.83
CA LYS A 55 13.52 -26.52 -2.55
C LYS A 55 13.41 -25.00 -2.75
N LEU A 56 14.26 -24.43 -3.60
CA LEU A 56 14.23 -23.00 -3.93
C LEU A 56 12.89 -22.61 -4.59
N PHE A 57 12.40 -23.42 -5.52
CA PHE A 57 11.11 -23.19 -6.17
C PHE A 57 9.96 -23.17 -5.17
N ASN A 58 9.87 -24.15 -4.29
CA ASN A 58 8.80 -24.23 -3.29
C ASN A 58 8.86 -23.03 -2.32
N TYR A 59 10.06 -22.69 -1.83
CA TYR A 59 10.23 -21.52 -0.97
C TYR A 59 9.76 -20.21 -1.63
N LEU A 60 10.17 -19.97 -2.88
CA LEU A 60 9.77 -18.78 -3.62
C LEU A 60 8.27 -18.77 -3.91
N LYS A 61 7.68 -19.92 -4.22
CA LYS A 61 6.24 -20.06 -4.43
C LYS A 61 5.47 -19.69 -3.17
N ASP A 62 5.82 -20.28 -2.03
CA ASP A 62 5.14 -20.05 -0.75
C ASP A 62 5.27 -18.58 -0.32
N TYR A 63 6.47 -17.99 -0.50
CA TYR A 63 6.70 -16.58 -0.25
C TYR A 63 5.84 -15.67 -1.16
N LEU A 64 5.77 -15.96 -2.46
CA LEU A 64 4.96 -15.17 -3.40
C LEU A 64 3.47 -15.30 -3.10
N GLU A 65 3.01 -16.48 -2.67
CA GLU A 65 1.63 -16.72 -2.26
C GLU A 65 1.28 -15.91 -0.99
N GLU A 66 2.14 -15.92 0.03
CA GLU A 66 1.99 -15.07 1.22
C GLU A 66 1.92 -13.58 0.86
N LYS A 67 2.79 -13.10 -0.04
CA LYS A 67 2.77 -11.71 -0.49
C LYS A 67 1.53 -11.37 -1.31
N ARG A 68 1.02 -12.31 -2.13
CA ARG A 68 -0.25 -12.14 -2.85
C ARG A 68 -1.40 -11.95 -1.87
N GLU A 69 -1.52 -12.80 -0.86
CA GLU A 69 -2.57 -12.69 0.15
C GLU A 69 -2.52 -11.36 0.92
N LEU A 70 -1.31 -10.91 1.29
CA LEU A 70 -1.13 -9.62 1.95
C LEU A 70 -1.52 -8.45 1.04
N LEU A 71 -1.18 -8.51 -0.25
CA LEU A 71 -1.58 -7.51 -1.24
C LEU A 71 -3.09 -7.50 -1.47
N GLU A 72 -3.74 -8.66 -1.50
CA GLU A 72 -5.20 -8.77 -1.63
C GLU A 72 -5.91 -8.17 -0.42
N LYS A 73 -5.49 -8.52 0.80
CA LYS A 73 -6.00 -7.91 2.04
C LYS A 73 -5.80 -6.40 2.06
N TYR A 74 -4.63 -5.92 1.61
CA TYR A 74 -4.37 -4.48 1.50
C TYR A 74 -5.31 -3.81 0.51
N ARG A 75 -5.52 -4.39 -0.68
CA ARG A 75 -6.45 -3.87 -1.70
C ARG A 75 -7.89 -3.85 -1.21
N GLU A 76 -8.31 -4.87 -0.49
CA GLU A 76 -9.65 -4.91 0.10
C GLU A 76 -9.82 -3.82 1.17
N ASN A 77 -8.84 -3.66 2.06
CA ASN A 77 -8.83 -2.57 3.03
C ASN A 77 -8.90 -1.20 2.36
N VAL A 78 -8.12 -0.97 1.31
CA VAL A 78 -8.15 0.28 0.52
C VAL A 78 -9.54 0.54 -0.05
N LYS A 79 -10.20 -0.47 -0.63
CA LYS A 79 -11.58 -0.34 -1.14
C LYS A 79 -12.56 0.02 -0.03
N GLN A 80 -12.45 -0.61 1.14
CA GLN A 80 -13.33 -0.32 2.28
C GLN A 80 -13.13 1.12 2.78
N VAL A 81 -11.88 1.56 2.91
CA VAL A 81 -11.55 2.94 3.28
C VAL A 81 -12.13 3.95 2.29
N GLU A 82 -11.97 3.68 1.00
CA GLU A 82 -12.51 4.52 -0.07
C GLU A 82 -14.04 4.62 -0.02
N LEU A 83 -14.73 3.49 0.18
CA LEU A 83 -16.19 3.46 0.31
C LEU A 83 -16.65 4.32 1.49
N VAL A 84 -16.07 4.13 2.67
CA VAL A 84 -16.42 4.91 3.87
C VAL A 84 -16.20 6.41 3.65
N LEU A 85 -15.06 6.82 3.07
CA LEU A 85 -14.79 8.22 2.77
C LEU A 85 -15.85 8.81 1.82
N ARG A 86 -16.16 8.10 0.73
CA ARG A 86 -17.14 8.54 -0.27
C ARG A 86 -18.54 8.63 0.30
N ASP A 87 -18.97 7.63 1.07
CA ASP A 87 -20.32 7.56 1.63
C ASP A 87 -20.53 8.66 2.65
N VAL A 88 -19.59 8.84 3.60
CA VAL A 88 -19.65 9.94 4.56
C VAL A 88 -19.69 11.30 3.86
N TYR A 89 -18.90 11.50 2.81
CA TYR A 89 -18.91 12.75 2.05
C TYR A 89 -20.26 12.99 1.37
N LYS A 90 -20.84 11.97 0.71
CA LYS A 90 -22.14 12.07 0.04
C LYS A 90 -23.27 12.35 1.02
N GLU A 91 -23.32 11.60 2.12
CA GLU A 91 -24.33 11.77 3.18
C GLU A 91 -24.26 13.17 3.80
N ALA A 92 -23.07 13.60 4.22
CA ALA A 92 -22.87 14.93 4.78
C ALA A 92 -23.15 16.06 3.77
N ARG A 93 -22.84 15.85 2.48
CA ARG A 93 -23.16 16.81 1.41
C ARG A 93 -24.68 16.94 1.19
N SER A 94 -25.41 15.84 1.31
CA SER A 94 -26.86 15.79 1.14
C SER A 94 -27.60 16.47 2.28
N THR A 95 -27.17 16.23 3.52
CA THR A 95 -27.75 16.80 4.74
C THR A 95 -27.21 18.20 5.07
N LYS A 96 -26.13 18.63 4.39
CA LYS A 96 -25.35 19.84 4.68
C LYS A 96 -24.74 19.88 6.09
N LEU A 97 -24.74 18.76 6.79
CA LEU A 97 -24.30 18.65 8.18
C LEU A 97 -23.34 17.47 8.38
N VAL A 98 -22.45 17.62 9.35
CA VAL A 98 -21.51 16.61 9.81
C VAL A 98 -21.95 16.17 11.19
N THR A 99 -22.37 14.91 11.30
CA THR A 99 -22.88 14.32 12.54
C THR A 99 -21.81 13.50 13.24
N LEU A 100 -22.07 13.10 14.48
CA LEU A 100 -21.17 12.22 15.23
C LEU A 100 -21.00 10.88 14.51
N HIS A 101 -22.05 10.40 13.83
CA HIS A 101 -21.98 9.17 13.02
C HIS A 101 -20.93 9.29 11.91
N HIS A 102 -20.93 10.40 11.17
CA HIS A 102 -19.92 10.65 10.13
C HIS A 102 -18.49 10.64 10.70
N ILE A 103 -18.27 11.27 11.86
CA ILE A 103 -16.95 11.29 12.49
C ILE A 103 -16.52 9.90 12.99
N LYS A 104 -17.44 9.12 13.55
CA LYS A 104 -17.15 7.74 13.96
C LYS A 104 -16.74 6.87 12.78
N ASN A 105 -17.45 6.97 11.65
CA ASN A 105 -17.13 6.24 10.42
C ASN A 105 -15.77 6.66 9.85
N LEU A 106 -15.47 7.97 9.82
CA LEU A 106 -14.15 8.45 9.40
C LEU A 106 -13.03 7.99 10.36
N SER A 107 -13.30 7.97 11.66
CA SER A 107 -12.33 7.52 12.65
C SER A 107 -12.08 6.00 12.59
N SER A 108 -13.09 5.20 12.23
CA SER A 108 -12.91 3.74 12.08
C SER A 108 -11.95 3.37 10.96
N VAL A 109 -11.85 4.22 9.93
CA VAL A 109 -10.85 4.11 8.86
C VAL A 109 -9.57 4.90 9.14
N LYS A 110 -9.39 5.37 10.39
CA LYS A 110 -8.23 6.13 10.87
C LYS A 110 -8.03 7.47 10.17
N ALA A 111 -9.07 8.07 9.59
CA ALA A 111 -8.98 9.41 9.02
C ALA A 111 -8.67 10.43 10.13
N PRO A 112 -7.77 11.40 9.90
CA PRO A 112 -7.36 12.38 10.90
C PRO A 112 -8.40 13.48 11.17
N ILE A 113 -9.69 13.24 10.87
CA ILE A 113 -10.73 14.27 10.87
C ILE A 113 -10.92 14.93 12.25
N VAL A 114 -10.83 14.15 13.33
CA VAL A 114 -10.99 14.67 14.70
C VAL A 114 -9.91 15.70 15.01
N ALA A 115 -8.65 15.41 14.68
CA ALA A 115 -7.54 16.33 14.89
C ALA A 115 -7.66 17.60 14.02
N LEU A 116 -8.15 17.45 12.78
CA LEU A 116 -8.37 18.58 11.87
C LEU A 116 -9.49 19.49 12.36
N LEU A 117 -10.59 18.93 12.87
CA LEU A 117 -11.70 19.71 13.43
C LEU A 117 -11.30 20.38 14.76
N ALA A 118 -10.53 19.69 15.61
CA ALA A 118 -9.97 20.25 16.84
C ALA A 118 -9.16 21.52 16.57
N LYS A 119 -8.31 21.48 15.53
CA LYS A 119 -7.53 22.63 15.08
C LYS A 119 -8.41 23.78 14.60
N ASP A 120 -9.44 23.49 13.81
CA ASP A 120 -10.33 24.52 13.27
C ASP A 120 -11.21 25.18 14.32
N LEU A 121 -11.68 24.42 15.30
CA LEU A 121 -12.52 24.91 16.40
C LEU A 121 -11.71 25.44 17.59
N GLN A 122 -10.38 25.29 17.56
CA GLN A 122 -9.46 25.66 18.64
C GLN A 122 -9.82 25.00 19.98
N VAL A 123 -10.21 23.73 19.93
CA VAL A 123 -10.57 22.92 21.10
C VAL A 123 -9.71 21.65 21.13
N PRO A 124 -9.55 21.02 22.31
CA PRO A 124 -8.93 19.71 22.40
C PRO A 124 -9.68 18.65 21.59
N ALA A 125 -8.93 17.71 20.99
CA ALA A 125 -9.49 16.66 20.12
C ALA A 125 -10.53 15.77 20.82
N TYR A 126 -10.41 15.56 22.14
CA TYR A 126 -11.35 14.75 22.91
C TYR A 126 -12.72 15.43 23.07
N GLU A 127 -12.83 16.75 22.85
CA GLU A 127 -14.10 17.50 22.97
C GLU A 127 -14.93 17.45 21.69
N ILE A 128 -14.30 17.14 20.54
CA ILE A 128 -14.95 17.11 19.23
C ILE A 128 -16.18 16.20 19.18
N PRO A 129 -16.14 14.95 19.69
CA PRO A 129 -17.34 14.11 19.73
C PRO A 129 -18.51 14.75 20.47
N MET A 130 -18.24 15.38 21.64
CA MET A 130 -19.26 16.02 22.47
C MET A 130 -19.83 17.28 21.81
N ILE A 131 -19.00 18.07 21.14
CA ILE A 131 -19.43 19.26 20.40
C ILE A 131 -20.39 18.86 19.28
N ILE A 132 -20.03 17.83 18.51
CA ILE A 132 -20.79 17.39 17.34
C ILE A 132 -22.09 16.68 17.74
N GLU A 133 -22.09 15.96 18.86
CA GLU A 133 -23.28 15.31 19.41
C GLU A 133 -24.37 16.32 19.76
N ASN A 134 -23.98 17.45 20.35
CA ASN A 134 -24.91 18.51 20.75
C ASN A 134 -25.23 19.47 19.60
N ASN A 135 -24.29 19.69 18.68
CA ASN A 135 -24.41 20.62 17.56
C ASN A 135 -23.71 20.06 16.31
N PRO A 136 -24.46 19.39 15.40
CA PRO A 136 -23.91 18.94 14.12
C PRO A 136 -23.22 20.08 13.37
N LEU A 137 -22.02 19.80 12.85
CA LEU A 137 -21.18 20.83 12.25
C LEU A 137 -21.56 21.10 10.79
N PRO A 138 -21.28 22.29 10.24
CA PRO A 138 -21.50 22.55 8.82
C PRO A 138 -20.66 21.63 7.92
N PHE A 139 -21.26 21.10 6.84
CA PHE A 139 -20.56 20.31 5.83
C PHE A 139 -19.29 21.00 5.27
N ALA A 140 -19.26 22.33 5.27
CA ALA A 140 -18.09 23.11 4.84
C ALA A 140 -16.79 22.71 5.57
N LEU A 141 -16.87 22.35 6.86
CA LEU A 141 -15.71 21.91 7.65
C LEU A 141 -15.19 20.55 7.17
N LEU A 142 -16.07 19.60 6.88
CA LEU A 142 -15.67 18.33 6.28
C LEU A 142 -15.09 18.53 4.88
N LYS A 143 -15.76 19.34 4.04
CA LYS A 143 -15.31 19.64 2.68
C LYS A 143 -13.89 20.21 2.65
N LYS A 144 -13.56 21.10 3.59
CA LYS A 144 -12.23 21.70 3.73
C LYS A 144 -11.13 20.64 3.96
N HIS A 145 -11.42 19.60 4.75
CA HIS A 145 -10.45 18.60 5.20
C HIS A 145 -10.51 17.28 4.44
N TYR A 146 -11.50 17.11 3.55
CA TYR A 146 -11.76 15.84 2.88
C TYR A 146 -10.55 15.36 2.07
N ARG A 147 -9.89 16.28 1.34
CA ARG A 147 -8.68 15.98 0.57
C ARG A 147 -7.54 15.49 1.46
N THR A 148 -7.30 16.15 2.59
CA THR A 148 -6.27 15.74 3.56
C THR A 148 -6.57 14.35 4.14
N CYS A 149 -7.83 14.09 4.47
CA CYS A 149 -8.24 12.75 4.94
C CYS A 149 -8.00 11.68 3.87
N TRP A 150 -8.34 11.99 2.62
CA TRP A 150 -8.10 11.10 1.49
C TRP A 150 -6.62 10.81 1.30
N GLU A 151 -5.79 11.83 1.12
CA GLU A 151 -4.34 11.68 0.85
C GLU A 151 -3.60 11.00 2.01
N SER A 152 -4.05 11.20 3.26
CA SER A 152 -3.46 10.54 4.42
C SER A 152 -3.71 9.02 4.47
N LEU A 153 -4.75 8.54 3.81
CA LEU A 153 -5.19 7.13 3.86
C LEU A 153 -4.98 6.41 2.54
N LEU A 154 -5.09 7.14 1.44
CA LEU A 154 -5.05 6.66 0.07
C LEU A 154 -3.96 7.45 -0.64
N SER A 155 -2.78 6.86 -0.77
CA SER A 155 -1.64 7.44 -1.50
C SER A 155 -1.85 7.54 -3.02
N VAL A 156 -3.10 7.37 -3.49
CA VAL A 156 -3.52 7.49 -4.89
C VAL A 156 -4.27 8.81 -5.04
N PRO A 157 -3.95 9.64 -6.06
CA PRO A 157 -4.54 10.96 -6.22
C PRO A 157 -6.06 10.89 -6.30
N TYR A 158 -6.69 11.81 -5.55
CA TYR A 158 -8.12 12.03 -5.45
C TYR A 158 -8.79 12.14 -6.84
N PRO A 159 -9.93 11.47 -7.10
CA PRO A 159 -10.74 11.76 -8.28
C PRO A 159 -11.40 13.13 -8.10
N MET A 160 -10.71 14.20 -8.49
CA MET A 160 -11.32 15.51 -8.70
C MET A 160 -12.18 15.38 -9.96
N ASP A 161 -13.40 15.89 -9.87
CA ASP A 161 -14.34 16.08 -10.99
C ASP A 161 -15.12 14.82 -11.44
N MET A 162 -16.06 14.41 -10.60
CA MET A 162 -17.37 13.95 -11.09
C MET A 162 -18.38 15.08 -10.85
N GLU A 163 -18.29 16.12 -11.67
CA GLU A 163 -19.47 16.94 -11.96
C GLU A 163 -20.38 16.11 -12.88
N MET A 164 -21.65 16.00 -12.48
CA MET A 164 -22.73 15.47 -13.31
C MET A 164 -23.04 16.45 -14.44
#